data_AF-K7QU70-F1
#
_entry.id   AF-K7QU70-F1
#
_cell.length_a   1.000
_cell.length_b   1.000
_cell.length_c   1.000
_cell.angle_alpha   90.00
_cell.angle_beta   90.00
_cell.angle_gamma   90.00
#
_symmetry.space_group_name_H-M   'P 1'
#
loop_
_entity.id
_entity.type
_entity.pdbx_description
1 polymer ?
#
loop_
_entity_poly.entity_id
_entity_poly.type
_entity_poly.pdbx_seq_one_letter_code
_entity_poly.pdbx_strand_id
1 'polypeptide(L)'
;MDPAPLAPALTFLERGQDREALALLQTPREGAGEAERLALLGFLRLRQGDPGSYRALALEAARRAQTPLTLYHLGLALPPHQGLPALEEAFQRAADPKAKALLARALARTLRRLGRFREALAYAALARLQSPSPYAALEWAWLSLLAEEEPPLPHLLRLAEPLALEEGPALYARFLMAHLRLLQGEEGAAQAYFQKAVAEAPPASLPYLAPAGVRLLRAEALPLLQAARPWAREGLPKALLDLAFGLLQEERERVAQTLPLLLEEAAEEALRALLFLRTEHPLLGALSSRGLRALWRESPKAPYLWALGGPPRLGEAPLPLRQAEALALLLAHPEGLSGEALSEALYGEAHLGAVRMEVARLRARGLPVGSRPYRLEGPLGADFLDLRAALGRGDLKGALALYRGPLLPESTAPGVEALRADLEEALKAAVLARGGADLLFLLAERLGEDPEVWEALLEALPPEDPRRPIARARVARLRREWGL
;
A
#
# COMPACT_ATOMS: atom_id res chain seq x y z
N MET A 1 -19.67 -43.60 -26.90
CA MET A 1 -18.97 -42.31 -26.77
C MET A 1 -17.62 -42.63 -26.19
N ASP A 2 -16.58 -42.66 -27.02
CA ASP A 2 -15.21 -42.87 -26.54
C ASP A 2 -14.83 -41.75 -25.56
N PRO A 3 -14.07 -42.04 -24.48
CA PRO A 3 -13.54 -41.01 -23.60
C PRO A 3 -12.72 -40.03 -24.43
N ALA A 4 -12.87 -38.73 -24.16
CA ALA A 4 -12.31 -37.64 -24.96
C ALA A 4 -10.89 -37.96 -25.48
N PRO A 5 -10.68 -38.08 -26.81
CA PRO A 5 -9.47 -38.68 -27.40
C PRO A 5 -8.15 -37.90 -27.15
N LEU A 6 -8.24 -36.74 -26.50
CA LEU A 6 -7.09 -35.89 -26.13
C LEU A 6 -6.79 -35.89 -24.62
N ALA A 7 -7.55 -36.64 -23.80
CA ALA A 7 -7.33 -36.73 -22.35
C ALA A 7 -5.89 -37.17 -21.96
N PRO A 8 -5.23 -38.09 -22.69
CA PRO A 8 -3.83 -38.43 -22.39
C PRO A 8 -2.87 -37.26 -22.65
N ALA A 9 -3.08 -36.48 -23.73
CA ALA A 9 -2.26 -35.31 -24.03
C ALA A 9 -2.43 -34.21 -22.96
N LEU A 10 -3.65 -33.96 -22.50
CA LEU A 10 -3.93 -33.05 -21.38
C LEU A 10 -3.21 -33.49 -20.10
N THR A 11 -3.21 -34.78 -19.79
CA THR A 11 -2.54 -35.33 -18.60
C THR A 11 -1.02 -35.10 -18.65
N PHE A 12 -0.39 -35.28 -19.82
CA PHE A 12 1.02 -34.97 -20.01
C PHE A 12 1.31 -33.46 -19.86
N LEU A 13 0.45 -32.60 -20.42
CA LEU A 13 0.58 -31.15 -20.28
C LEU A 13 0.46 -30.71 -18.81
N GLU A 14 -0.48 -31.27 -18.05
CA GLU A 14 -0.66 -31.03 -16.61
C GLU A 14 0.60 -31.38 -15.80
N ARG A 15 1.36 -32.37 -16.23
CA ARG A 15 2.63 -32.80 -15.60
C ARG A 15 3.87 -32.10 -16.15
N GLY A 16 3.70 -31.20 -17.12
CA GLY A 16 4.81 -30.50 -17.77
C GLY A 16 5.59 -31.32 -18.80
N GLN A 17 5.05 -32.46 -19.23
CA GLN A 17 5.67 -33.40 -20.15
C GLN A 17 5.34 -33.02 -21.61
N ASP A 18 5.93 -31.91 -22.07
CA ASP A 18 5.57 -31.28 -23.34
C ASP A 18 5.92 -32.13 -24.57
N ARG A 19 6.96 -32.96 -24.50
CA ARG A 19 7.39 -33.80 -25.63
C ARG A 19 6.40 -34.94 -25.86
N GLU A 20 5.97 -35.58 -24.78
CA GLU A 20 5.00 -36.66 -24.76
C GLU A 20 3.62 -36.16 -25.20
N ALA A 21 3.21 -34.97 -24.71
CA ALA A 21 2.01 -34.30 -25.18
C ALA A 21 2.09 -34.00 -26.69
N LEU A 22 3.21 -33.45 -27.17
CA LEU A 22 3.39 -33.14 -28.58
C LEU A 22 3.28 -34.39 -29.47
N ALA A 23 3.89 -35.51 -29.07
CA ALA A 23 3.83 -36.76 -29.81
C ALA A 23 2.38 -37.23 -30.03
N LEU A 24 1.52 -37.10 -29.02
CA LEU A 24 0.10 -37.44 -29.12
C LEU A 24 -0.72 -36.46 -29.96
N LEU A 25 -0.26 -35.21 -30.09
CA LEU A 25 -0.91 -34.15 -30.87
C LEU A 25 -0.46 -34.10 -32.34
N GLN A 26 0.51 -34.91 -32.74
CA GLN A 26 0.99 -34.96 -34.13
C GLN A 26 -0.05 -35.54 -35.10
N THR A 27 -0.92 -36.43 -34.63
CA THR A 27 -1.93 -37.06 -35.48
C THR A 27 -3.12 -36.12 -35.68
N PRO A 28 -3.43 -35.70 -36.92
CA PRO A 28 -4.62 -34.89 -37.21
C PRO A 28 -5.90 -35.59 -36.77
N ARG A 29 -6.92 -34.80 -36.44
CA ARG A 29 -8.25 -35.30 -36.05
C ARG A 29 -9.30 -34.72 -36.99
N GLU A 30 -10.56 -35.07 -36.75
CA GLU A 30 -11.70 -34.54 -37.48
C GLU A 30 -12.64 -33.77 -36.54
N GLY A 31 -13.40 -32.82 -37.10
CA GLY A 31 -14.40 -32.05 -36.38
C GLY A 31 -13.86 -31.34 -35.13
N ALA A 32 -14.60 -31.47 -34.01
CA ALA A 32 -14.25 -30.83 -32.75
C ALA A 32 -12.88 -31.28 -32.19
N GLY A 33 -12.47 -32.52 -32.44
CA GLY A 33 -11.18 -33.04 -31.98
C GLY A 33 -9.98 -32.35 -32.64
N GLU A 34 -10.12 -31.89 -33.89
CA GLU A 34 -9.07 -31.13 -34.58
C GLU A 34 -8.94 -29.72 -34.01
N ALA A 35 -10.07 -29.08 -33.72
CA ALA A 35 -10.09 -27.77 -33.09
C ALA A 35 -9.40 -27.81 -31.72
N GLU A 36 -9.71 -28.80 -30.89
CA GLU A 36 -9.08 -29.00 -29.58
C GLU A 36 -7.59 -29.31 -29.69
N ARG A 37 -7.19 -30.13 -30.67
CA ARG A 37 -5.78 -30.41 -30.96
C ARG A 37 -5.01 -29.14 -31.30
N LEU A 38 -5.57 -28.27 -32.14
CA LEU A 38 -4.96 -26.97 -32.51
C LEU A 38 -4.80 -26.05 -31.29
N ALA A 39 -5.79 -26.00 -30.40
CA ALA A 39 -5.70 -25.23 -29.16
C ALA A 39 -4.54 -25.70 -28.27
N LEU A 40 -4.38 -27.02 -28.10
CA LEU A 40 -3.30 -27.62 -27.31
C LEU A 40 -1.92 -27.45 -27.97
N LEU A 41 -1.83 -27.54 -29.30
CA LEU A 41 -0.60 -27.20 -30.04
C LEU A 41 -0.23 -25.73 -29.84
N GLY A 42 -1.22 -24.84 -29.86
CA GLY A 42 -1.02 -23.44 -29.52
C GLY A 42 -0.45 -23.28 -28.11
N PHE A 43 -1.02 -23.97 -27.12
CA PHE A 43 -0.52 -23.91 -25.74
C PHE A 43 0.93 -24.39 -25.61
N LEU A 44 1.35 -25.42 -26.37
CA LEU A 44 2.75 -25.82 -26.45
C LEU A 44 3.65 -24.72 -27.04
N ARG A 45 3.18 -23.96 -28.04
CA ARG A 45 3.91 -22.80 -28.57
C ARG A 45 4.10 -21.71 -27.52
N LEU A 46 3.07 -21.46 -26.70
CA LEU A 46 3.19 -20.52 -25.58
C LEU A 46 4.30 -20.96 -24.61
N ARG A 47 4.34 -22.24 -24.23
CA ARG A 47 5.38 -22.80 -23.35
C ARG A 47 6.79 -22.73 -23.94
N GLN A 48 6.90 -22.69 -25.26
CA GLN A 48 8.15 -22.49 -26.01
C GLN A 48 8.53 -21.00 -26.16
N GLY A 49 7.76 -20.07 -25.58
CA GLY A 49 8.02 -18.64 -25.67
C GLY A 49 7.49 -17.98 -26.95
N ASP A 50 6.55 -18.62 -27.65
CA ASP A 50 5.92 -18.09 -28.87
C ASP A 50 4.42 -17.79 -28.65
N PRO A 51 4.11 -16.65 -27.99
CA PRO A 51 2.73 -16.24 -27.72
C PRO A 51 1.98 -15.83 -29.01
N GLY A 52 2.70 -15.44 -30.07
CA GLY A 52 2.12 -15.10 -31.37
C GLY A 52 1.48 -16.31 -32.04
N SER A 53 2.23 -17.41 -32.14
CA SER A 53 1.69 -18.68 -32.66
C SER A 53 0.61 -19.27 -31.75
N TYR A 54 0.73 -19.11 -30.43
CA TYR A 54 -0.35 -19.50 -29.51
C TYR A 54 -1.66 -18.79 -29.86
N ARG A 55 -1.62 -17.47 -30.01
CA ARG A 55 -2.80 -16.66 -30.34
C ARG A 55 -3.39 -17.04 -31.70
N ALA A 56 -2.56 -17.22 -32.71
CA ALA A 56 -3.01 -17.63 -34.04
C ALA A 56 -3.74 -18.99 -34.01
N LEU A 57 -3.15 -19.98 -33.32
CA LEU A 57 -3.73 -21.32 -33.21
C LEU A 57 -4.99 -21.36 -32.33
N ALA A 58 -5.04 -20.58 -31.25
CA ALA A 58 -6.24 -20.47 -30.42
C ALA A 58 -7.42 -19.84 -31.17
N LEU A 59 -7.16 -18.82 -31.99
CA LEU A 59 -8.17 -18.20 -32.86
C LEU A 59 -8.69 -19.18 -33.92
N GLU A 60 -7.78 -19.90 -34.59
CA GLU A 60 -8.15 -20.90 -35.58
C GLU A 60 -8.94 -22.05 -34.96
N ALA A 61 -8.50 -22.55 -33.80
CA ALA A 61 -9.20 -23.58 -33.05
C ALA A 61 -10.65 -23.19 -32.74
N ALA A 62 -10.87 -21.99 -32.18
CA ALA A 62 -12.20 -21.52 -31.82
C ALA A 62 -13.10 -21.24 -33.05
N ARG A 63 -12.51 -20.85 -34.19
CA ARG A 63 -13.26 -20.72 -35.46
C ARG A 63 -13.74 -22.06 -35.99
N ARG A 64 -12.95 -23.13 -35.83
CA ARG A 64 -13.33 -24.48 -36.28
C ARG A 64 -14.41 -25.10 -35.41
N ALA A 65 -14.27 -25.01 -34.09
CA ALA A 65 -15.29 -25.46 -33.16
C ALA A 65 -15.18 -24.69 -31.83
N GLN A 66 -16.31 -24.28 -31.29
CA GLN A 66 -16.41 -23.58 -30.00
C GLN A 66 -16.68 -24.58 -28.86
N THR A 67 -15.72 -25.47 -28.59
CA THR A 67 -15.78 -26.34 -27.42
C THR A 67 -15.32 -25.59 -26.17
N PRO A 68 -15.62 -26.07 -24.94
CA PRO A 68 -15.12 -25.44 -23.73
C PRO A 68 -13.59 -25.29 -23.70
N LEU A 69 -12.84 -26.25 -24.27
CA LEU A 69 -11.38 -26.20 -24.33
C LEU A 69 -10.87 -25.16 -25.34
N THR A 70 -11.47 -25.06 -26.53
CA THR A 70 -11.04 -24.06 -27.53
C THR A 70 -11.38 -22.65 -27.07
N LEU A 71 -12.55 -22.45 -26.45
CA LEU A 71 -12.95 -21.18 -25.86
C LEU A 71 -12.08 -20.80 -24.65
N TYR A 72 -11.68 -21.77 -23.81
CA TYR A 72 -10.71 -21.56 -22.74
C TYR A 72 -9.39 -20.98 -23.28
N HIS A 73 -8.81 -21.61 -24.31
CA HIS A 73 -7.56 -21.13 -24.89
C HIS A 73 -7.71 -19.82 -25.67
N LEU A 74 -8.83 -19.61 -26.37
CA LEU A 74 -9.14 -18.33 -27.00
C LEU A 74 -9.18 -17.20 -25.96
N GLY A 75 -9.88 -17.42 -24.85
CA GLY A 75 -10.00 -16.45 -23.78
C GLY A 75 -8.67 -16.07 -23.14
N LEU A 76 -7.77 -17.06 -22.97
CA LEU A 76 -6.42 -16.82 -22.44
C LEU A 76 -5.45 -16.17 -23.43
N ALA A 77 -5.68 -16.33 -24.74
CA ALA A 77 -4.79 -15.82 -25.78
C ALA A 77 -5.07 -14.35 -26.17
N LEU A 78 -6.22 -13.80 -25.77
CA LEU A 78 -6.64 -12.45 -26.08
C LEU A 78 -6.41 -11.49 -24.89
N PRO A 79 -6.38 -10.16 -25.13
CA PRO A 79 -6.46 -9.18 -24.06
C PRO A 79 -7.67 -9.44 -23.16
N PRO A 80 -7.60 -9.14 -21.83
CA PRO A 80 -8.64 -9.55 -20.87
C PRO A 80 -10.07 -9.18 -21.26
N HIS A 81 -10.28 -7.96 -21.75
CA HIS A 81 -11.61 -7.49 -22.15
C HIS A 81 -12.17 -8.25 -23.35
N GLN A 82 -11.32 -8.68 -24.29
CA GLN A 82 -11.69 -9.46 -25.47
C GLN A 82 -11.85 -10.95 -25.15
N GLY A 83 -11.03 -11.47 -24.24
CA GLY A 83 -11.02 -12.89 -23.88
C GLY A 83 -12.12 -13.29 -22.89
N LEU A 84 -12.60 -12.35 -22.07
CA LEU A 84 -13.57 -12.62 -21.01
C LEU A 84 -14.86 -13.31 -21.52
N PRO A 85 -15.54 -12.85 -22.60
CA PRO A 85 -16.77 -13.48 -23.06
C PRO A 85 -16.59 -14.96 -23.47
N ALA A 86 -15.42 -15.30 -24.05
CA ALA A 86 -15.11 -16.68 -24.41
C ALA A 86 -14.95 -17.57 -23.17
N LEU A 87 -14.32 -17.05 -22.10
CA LEU A 87 -14.18 -17.77 -20.83
C LEU A 87 -15.52 -17.97 -20.13
N GLU A 88 -16.38 -16.95 -20.14
CA GLU A 88 -17.73 -17.03 -19.56
C GLU A 88 -18.57 -18.09 -20.28
N GLU A 89 -18.56 -18.08 -21.61
CA GLU A 89 -19.27 -19.08 -22.41
C GLU A 89 -18.73 -20.49 -22.17
N ALA A 90 -17.40 -20.65 -22.13
CA ALA A 90 -16.78 -21.93 -21.80
C ALA A 90 -17.18 -22.44 -20.41
N PHE A 91 -17.24 -21.54 -19.42
CA PHE A 91 -17.64 -21.86 -18.05
C PHE A 91 -19.10 -22.32 -17.96
N GLN A 92 -20.02 -21.68 -18.70
CA GLN A 92 -21.42 -22.11 -18.76
C GLN A 92 -21.58 -23.50 -19.41
N ARG A 93 -20.77 -23.82 -20.42
CA ARG A 93 -20.79 -25.10 -21.13
C ARG A 93 -20.05 -26.23 -20.41
N ALA A 94 -19.26 -25.94 -19.38
CA ALA A 94 -18.48 -26.95 -18.67
C ALA A 94 -19.39 -27.90 -17.88
N ALA A 95 -19.27 -29.20 -18.15
CA ALA A 95 -20.12 -30.22 -17.55
C ALA A 95 -19.56 -30.77 -16.22
N ASP A 96 -18.25 -30.98 -16.12
CA ASP A 96 -17.63 -31.61 -14.94
C ASP A 96 -16.99 -30.60 -13.95
N PRO A 97 -16.87 -30.97 -12.66
CA PRO A 97 -16.29 -30.11 -11.63
C PRO A 97 -14.84 -29.67 -11.91
N LYS A 98 -14.01 -30.53 -12.51
CA LYS A 98 -12.60 -30.23 -12.78
C LYS A 98 -12.48 -29.16 -13.87
N ALA A 99 -13.25 -29.29 -14.96
CA ALA A 99 -13.34 -28.28 -16.00
C ALA A 99 -13.91 -26.95 -15.47
N LYS A 100 -14.97 -27.00 -14.65
CA LYS A 100 -15.51 -25.79 -13.99
C LYS A 100 -14.47 -25.11 -13.11
N ALA A 101 -13.69 -25.86 -12.34
CA ALA A 101 -12.64 -25.29 -11.49
C ALA A 101 -11.52 -24.63 -12.31
N LEU A 102 -11.09 -25.26 -13.40
CA LEU A 102 -10.09 -24.71 -14.32
C LEU A 102 -10.56 -23.38 -14.93
N LEU A 103 -11.79 -23.34 -15.41
CA LEU A 103 -12.40 -22.16 -16.01
C LEU A 103 -12.68 -21.05 -14.98
N ALA A 104 -13.15 -21.41 -13.79
CA ALA A 104 -13.29 -20.46 -12.69
C ALA A 104 -11.95 -19.80 -12.32
N ARG A 105 -10.84 -20.56 -12.31
CA ARG A 105 -9.51 -19.98 -12.07
C ARG A 105 -9.07 -19.04 -13.21
N ALA A 106 -9.38 -19.36 -14.46
CA ALA A 106 -9.10 -18.47 -15.59
C ALA A 106 -9.94 -17.19 -15.51
N LEU A 107 -11.24 -17.29 -15.21
CA LEU A 107 -12.13 -16.15 -14.98
C LEU A 107 -11.62 -15.27 -13.84
N ALA A 108 -11.24 -15.86 -12.71
CA ALA A 108 -10.68 -15.11 -11.58
C ALA A 108 -9.47 -14.27 -12.01
N ARG A 109 -8.51 -14.85 -12.73
CA ARG A 109 -7.32 -14.14 -13.23
C ARG A 109 -7.65 -13.05 -14.24
N THR A 110 -8.56 -13.32 -15.17
CA THR A 110 -8.98 -12.34 -16.18
C THR A 110 -9.72 -11.16 -15.54
N LEU A 111 -10.66 -11.43 -14.63
CA LEU A 111 -11.40 -10.40 -13.90
C LEU A 111 -10.49 -9.58 -12.98
N ARG A 112 -9.49 -10.22 -12.35
CA ARG A 112 -8.44 -9.54 -11.58
C ARG A 112 -7.66 -8.55 -12.46
N ARG A 113 -7.26 -8.96 -13.66
CA ARG A 113 -6.60 -8.07 -14.63
C ARG A 113 -7.47 -6.91 -15.10
N LEU A 114 -8.80 -7.03 -14.97
CA LEU A 114 -9.78 -5.97 -15.27
C LEU A 114 -10.17 -5.15 -14.02
N GLY A 115 -9.62 -5.45 -12.84
CA GLY A 115 -9.94 -4.75 -11.60
C GLY A 115 -11.29 -5.12 -10.98
N ARG A 116 -11.97 -6.16 -11.49
CA ARG A 116 -13.25 -6.68 -10.95
C ARG A 116 -12.98 -7.63 -9.77
N PHE A 117 -12.32 -7.12 -8.71
CA PHE A 117 -11.72 -7.96 -7.67
C PHE A 117 -12.69 -8.81 -6.86
N ARG A 118 -13.85 -8.28 -6.47
CA ARG A 118 -14.86 -9.05 -5.71
C ARG A 118 -15.44 -10.21 -6.51
N GLU A 119 -15.68 -9.98 -7.79
CA GLU A 119 -16.17 -11.01 -8.70
C GLU A 119 -15.08 -12.05 -9.00
N ALA A 120 -13.85 -11.59 -9.22
CA ALA A 120 -12.69 -12.47 -9.33
C ALA A 120 -12.54 -13.35 -8.09
N LEU A 121 -12.73 -12.78 -6.88
CA LEU A 121 -12.66 -13.50 -5.61
C LEU A 121 -13.73 -14.61 -5.53
N ALA A 122 -14.96 -14.35 -5.99
CA ALA A 122 -16.02 -15.35 -6.03
C ALA A 122 -15.63 -16.55 -6.92
N TYR A 123 -15.08 -16.29 -8.11
CA TYR A 123 -14.58 -17.35 -8.98
C TYR A 123 -13.35 -18.08 -8.41
N ALA A 124 -12.44 -17.39 -7.73
CA ALA A 124 -11.31 -18.02 -7.06
C ALA A 124 -11.76 -18.94 -5.92
N ALA A 125 -12.75 -18.52 -5.13
CA ALA A 125 -13.37 -19.34 -4.10
C ALA A 125 -14.06 -20.59 -4.72
N LEU A 126 -14.80 -20.42 -5.82
CA LEU A 126 -15.43 -21.53 -6.53
C LEU A 126 -14.38 -22.53 -7.06
N ALA A 127 -13.31 -22.04 -7.68
CA ALA A 127 -12.23 -22.90 -8.18
C ALA A 127 -11.61 -23.73 -7.05
N ARG A 128 -11.37 -23.10 -5.90
CA ARG A 128 -10.82 -23.76 -4.70
C ARG A 128 -11.78 -24.81 -4.13
N LEU A 129 -13.08 -24.56 -4.12
CA LEU A 129 -14.09 -25.51 -3.63
C LEU A 129 -14.25 -26.72 -4.56
N GLN A 130 -14.26 -26.49 -5.88
CA GLN A 130 -14.50 -27.55 -6.88
C GLN A 130 -13.27 -28.42 -7.12
N SER A 131 -12.07 -27.84 -7.12
CA SER A 131 -10.82 -28.58 -7.29
C SER A 131 -9.70 -27.91 -6.47
N PRO A 132 -9.57 -28.25 -5.17
CA PRO A 132 -8.51 -27.73 -4.32
C PRO A 132 -7.13 -27.93 -4.94
N SER A 133 -6.34 -26.87 -5.02
CA SER A 133 -4.95 -26.91 -5.48
C SER A 133 -4.16 -25.75 -4.89
N PRO A 134 -2.81 -25.84 -4.80
CA PRO A 134 -1.97 -24.73 -4.36
C PRO A 134 -2.23 -23.43 -5.13
N TYR A 135 -2.35 -23.50 -6.45
CA TYR A 135 -2.63 -22.33 -7.29
C TYR A 135 -4.02 -21.72 -7.03
N ALA A 136 -5.05 -22.54 -6.77
CA ALA A 136 -6.38 -22.03 -6.44
C ALA A 136 -6.38 -21.37 -5.04
N ALA A 137 -5.65 -21.94 -4.08
CA ALA A 137 -5.49 -21.37 -2.76
C ALA A 137 -4.75 -20.03 -2.78
N LEU A 138 -3.66 -19.93 -3.55
CA LEU A 138 -2.88 -18.70 -3.73
C LEU A 138 -3.68 -17.61 -4.46
N GLU A 139 -4.41 -17.96 -5.53
CA GLU A 139 -5.24 -16.99 -6.25
C GLU A 139 -6.34 -16.42 -5.34
N TRP A 140 -7.01 -17.27 -4.57
CA TRP A 140 -7.97 -16.84 -3.58
C TRP A 140 -7.33 -15.95 -2.50
N ALA A 141 -6.15 -16.33 -1.98
CA ALA A 141 -5.46 -15.56 -0.95
C ALA A 141 -5.05 -14.16 -1.47
N TRP A 142 -4.58 -14.08 -2.71
CA TRP A 142 -4.23 -12.82 -3.36
C TRP A 142 -5.46 -11.92 -3.57
N LEU A 143 -6.57 -12.48 -4.04
CA LEU A 143 -7.79 -11.72 -4.24
C LEU A 143 -8.44 -11.29 -2.92
N SER A 144 -8.40 -12.14 -1.89
CA SER A 144 -8.82 -11.76 -0.53
C SER A 144 -7.97 -10.62 0.02
N LEU A 145 -6.66 -10.63 -0.24
CA LEU A 145 -5.76 -9.54 0.14
C LEU A 145 -6.20 -8.20 -0.48
N LEU A 146 -6.63 -8.21 -1.75
CA LEU A 146 -6.99 -7.03 -2.50
C LEU A 146 -8.42 -6.53 -2.28
N ALA A 147 -9.39 -7.44 -2.19
CA ALA A 147 -10.82 -7.11 -2.24
C ALA A 147 -11.49 -7.01 -0.86
N GLU A 148 -10.93 -7.67 0.15
CA GLU A 148 -11.57 -7.85 1.45
C GLU A 148 -10.60 -7.56 2.61
N GLU A 149 -11.16 -7.36 3.81
CA GLU A 149 -10.39 -7.29 5.06
C GLU A 149 -10.26 -8.67 5.72
N GLU A 150 -11.27 -9.52 5.55
CA GLU A 150 -11.29 -10.91 5.99
C GLU A 150 -10.88 -11.86 4.85
N PRO A 151 -10.17 -12.97 5.13
CA PRO A 151 -9.63 -13.37 6.43
C PRO A 151 -8.44 -12.46 6.85
N PRO A 152 -8.05 -12.46 8.13
CA PRO A 152 -6.97 -11.59 8.61
C PRO A 152 -5.61 -12.02 8.05
N LEU A 153 -4.65 -11.10 8.04
CA LEU A 153 -3.29 -11.34 7.50
C LEU A 153 -2.63 -12.64 8.02
N PRO A 154 -2.67 -12.97 9.32
CA PRO A 154 -2.10 -14.23 9.82
C PRO A 154 -2.69 -15.50 9.19
N HIS A 155 -3.95 -15.47 8.76
CA HIS A 155 -4.55 -16.59 8.06
C HIS A 155 -3.96 -16.75 6.65
N LEU A 156 -3.82 -15.64 5.92
CA LEU A 156 -3.23 -15.65 4.56
C LEU A 156 -1.77 -16.11 4.59
N LEU A 157 -1.02 -15.69 5.60
CA LEU A 157 0.38 -16.11 5.81
C LEU A 157 0.49 -17.61 6.04
N ARG A 158 -0.30 -18.17 6.99
CA ARG A 158 -0.30 -19.62 7.26
C ARG A 158 -0.66 -20.46 6.03
N LEU A 159 -1.49 -19.91 5.14
CA LEU A 159 -1.85 -20.58 3.88
C LEU A 159 -0.71 -20.54 2.87
N ALA A 160 -0.05 -19.39 2.70
CA ALA A 160 0.96 -19.19 1.64
C ALA A 160 2.36 -19.70 2.00
N GLU A 161 2.72 -19.68 3.29
CA GLU A 161 4.07 -20.03 3.77
C GLU A 161 4.54 -21.46 3.40
N PRO A 162 3.77 -22.54 3.63
CA PRO A 162 4.22 -23.88 3.22
C PRO A 162 4.40 -23.98 1.70
N LEU A 163 3.53 -23.31 0.93
CA LEU A 163 3.58 -23.33 -0.53
C LEU A 163 4.80 -22.59 -1.11
N ALA A 164 5.45 -21.73 -0.34
CA ALA A 164 6.67 -21.03 -0.73
C ALA A 164 7.90 -21.96 -0.79
N LEU A 165 7.79 -23.15 -0.21
CA LEU A 165 8.84 -24.18 -0.18
C LEU A 165 8.60 -25.32 -1.19
N GLU A 166 7.38 -25.42 -1.76
CA GLU A 166 6.99 -26.50 -2.68
C GLU A 166 7.46 -26.26 -4.12
N GLU A 167 7.84 -27.33 -4.83
CA GLU A 167 8.11 -27.27 -6.27
C GLU A 167 6.83 -26.94 -7.05
N GLY A 168 6.89 -25.92 -7.92
CA GLY A 168 5.76 -25.47 -8.72
C GLY A 168 5.14 -24.15 -8.24
N PRO A 169 4.33 -24.12 -7.16
CA PRO A 169 3.65 -22.91 -6.72
C PRO A 169 4.58 -21.92 -6.01
N ALA A 170 5.79 -22.33 -5.64
CA ALA A 170 6.76 -21.53 -4.88
C ALA A 170 6.94 -20.10 -5.40
N LEU A 171 7.08 -19.89 -6.72
CA LEU A 171 7.27 -18.55 -7.28
C LEU A 171 6.10 -17.62 -6.91
N TYR A 172 4.87 -18.10 -7.11
CA TYR A 172 3.66 -17.33 -6.80
C TYR A 172 3.48 -17.16 -5.29
N ALA A 173 3.72 -18.23 -4.52
CA ALA A 173 3.65 -18.17 -3.06
C ALA A 173 4.65 -17.17 -2.48
N ARG A 174 5.91 -17.15 -2.94
CA ARG A 174 6.93 -16.18 -2.49
C ARG A 174 6.57 -14.74 -2.89
N PHE A 175 6.02 -14.55 -4.08
CA PHE A 175 5.54 -13.23 -4.49
C PHE A 175 4.39 -12.73 -3.58
N LEU A 176 3.46 -13.61 -3.19
CA LEU A 176 2.41 -13.29 -2.21
C LEU A 176 2.99 -13.04 -0.82
N MET A 177 3.89 -13.91 -0.36
CA MET A 177 4.57 -13.77 0.93
C MET A 177 5.31 -12.44 1.05
N ALA A 178 5.97 -11.97 -0.02
CA ALA A 178 6.63 -10.67 -0.02
C ALA A 178 5.66 -9.52 0.33
N HIS A 179 4.47 -9.51 -0.26
CA HIS A 179 3.46 -8.49 0.04
C HIS A 179 2.86 -8.65 1.45
N LEU A 180 2.59 -9.89 1.87
CA LEU A 180 2.05 -10.16 3.21
C LEU A 180 3.02 -9.74 4.31
N ARG A 181 4.32 -10.07 4.16
CA ARG A 181 5.39 -9.69 5.11
C ARG A 181 5.59 -8.18 5.15
N LEU A 182 5.53 -7.50 4.00
CA LEU A 182 5.59 -6.04 3.94
C LEU A 182 4.44 -5.40 4.74
N LEU A 183 3.22 -5.96 4.65
CA LEU A 183 2.06 -5.47 5.41
C LEU A 183 2.16 -5.71 6.92
N GLN A 184 2.99 -6.65 7.36
CA GLN A 184 3.31 -6.84 8.78
C GLN A 184 4.42 -5.90 9.28
N GLY A 185 5.02 -5.10 8.40
CA GLY A 185 6.19 -4.27 8.73
C GLY A 185 7.52 -5.03 8.68
N GLU A 186 7.53 -6.28 8.21
CA GLU A 186 8.73 -7.13 8.14
C GLU A 186 9.47 -6.90 6.80
N GLU A 187 10.02 -5.70 6.60
CA GLU A 187 10.60 -5.29 5.30
C GLU A 187 11.73 -6.21 4.83
N GLY A 188 12.63 -6.62 5.71
CA GLY A 188 13.73 -7.54 5.36
C GLY A 188 13.25 -8.90 4.88
N ALA A 189 12.22 -9.45 5.53
CA ALA A 189 11.61 -10.72 5.11
C ALA A 189 10.88 -10.56 3.76
N ALA A 190 10.17 -9.45 3.58
CA ALA A 190 9.50 -9.13 2.32
C ALA A 190 10.48 -9.08 1.14
N GLN A 191 11.62 -8.40 1.34
CA GLN A 191 12.70 -8.33 0.35
C GLN A 191 13.30 -9.69 0.06
N ALA A 192 13.61 -10.49 1.08
CA ALA A 192 14.18 -11.82 0.90
C ALA A 192 13.27 -12.74 0.06
N TYR A 193 11.97 -12.78 0.37
CA TYR A 193 11.00 -13.55 -0.43
C TYR A 193 10.93 -13.06 -1.87
N PHE A 194 10.92 -11.74 -2.08
CA PHE A 194 10.85 -11.16 -3.42
C PHE A 194 12.12 -11.41 -4.24
N GLN A 195 13.30 -11.23 -3.67
CA GLN A 195 14.58 -11.52 -4.32
C GLN A 195 14.68 -13.00 -4.71
N LYS A 196 14.26 -13.91 -3.83
CA LYS A 196 14.21 -15.35 -4.13
C LYS A 196 13.23 -15.66 -5.26
N ALA A 197 12.08 -14.99 -5.30
CA ALA A 197 11.13 -15.11 -6.41
C ALA A 197 11.75 -14.64 -7.73
N VAL A 198 12.39 -13.46 -7.74
CA VAL A 198 13.07 -12.92 -8.93
C VAL A 198 14.19 -13.84 -9.43
N ALA A 199 14.99 -14.41 -8.53
CA ALA A 199 16.11 -15.27 -8.89
C ALA A 199 15.68 -16.58 -9.59
N GLU A 200 14.48 -17.09 -9.29
CA GLU A 200 13.93 -18.32 -9.86
C GLU A 200 12.91 -18.07 -10.97
N ALA A 201 12.55 -16.80 -11.21
CA ALA A 201 11.59 -16.43 -12.22
C ALA A 201 12.17 -16.65 -13.62
N PRO A 202 11.38 -17.19 -14.59
CA PRO A 202 11.78 -17.18 -15.99
C PRO A 202 12.08 -15.74 -16.45
N PRO A 203 13.17 -15.49 -17.21
CA PRO A 203 13.55 -14.13 -17.59
C PRO A 203 12.44 -13.31 -18.28
N ALA A 204 11.61 -13.96 -19.09
CA ALA A 204 10.48 -13.33 -19.77
C ALA A 204 9.37 -12.82 -18.81
N SER A 205 9.36 -13.28 -17.56
CA SER A 205 8.40 -12.84 -16.53
C SER A 205 8.88 -11.63 -15.72
N LEU A 206 10.17 -11.25 -15.81
CA LEU A 206 10.73 -10.13 -15.05
C LEU A 206 9.99 -8.79 -15.25
N PRO A 207 9.52 -8.42 -16.46
CA PRO A 207 8.72 -7.21 -16.62
C PRO A 207 7.44 -7.19 -15.78
N TYR A 208 6.85 -8.36 -15.48
CA TYR A 208 5.63 -8.48 -14.66
C TYR A 208 5.90 -8.36 -13.16
N LEU A 209 7.14 -8.56 -12.73
CA LEU A 209 7.56 -8.38 -11.33
C LEU A 209 8.10 -6.97 -11.08
N ALA A 210 8.47 -6.25 -12.14
CA ALA A 210 9.17 -4.97 -12.06
C ALA A 210 8.44 -3.88 -11.25
N PRO A 211 7.14 -3.59 -11.48
CA PRO A 211 6.43 -2.56 -10.71
C PRO A 211 6.36 -2.84 -9.20
N ALA A 212 6.04 -4.09 -8.83
CA ALA A 212 6.04 -4.52 -7.43
C ALA A 212 7.44 -4.49 -6.83
N GLY A 213 8.47 -4.80 -7.62
CA GLY A 213 9.87 -4.73 -7.22
C GLY A 213 10.30 -3.34 -6.79
N VAL A 214 9.81 -2.27 -7.43
CA VAL A 214 10.09 -0.89 -6.97
C VAL A 214 9.59 -0.66 -5.55
N ARG A 215 8.40 -1.18 -5.19
CA ARG A 215 7.86 -1.03 -3.84
C ARG A 215 8.61 -1.84 -2.80
N LEU A 216 8.98 -3.07 -3.16
CA LEU A 216 9.58 -4.06 -2.27
C LEU A 216 11.08 -3.83 -2.06
N LEU A 217 11.81 -3.52 -3.12
CA LEU A 217 13.27 -3.34 -3.12
C LEU A 217 13.70 -1.88 -3.02
N ARG A 218 12.81 -0.91 -3.29
CA ARG A 218 13.12 0.53 -3.29
C ARG A 218 14.32 0.83 -4.19
N ALA A 219 15.37 1.46 -3.66
CA ALA A 219 16.59 1.80 -4.39
C ALA A 219 17.30 0.57 -5.01
N GLU A 220 17.11 -0.63 -4.44
CA GLU A 220 17.70 -1.88 -4.96
C GLU A 220 16.91 -2.48 -6.14
N ALA A 221 15.86 -1.83 -6.63
CA ALA A 221 15.09 -2.32 -7.77
C ALA A 221 15.82 -2.19 -9.11
N LEU A 222 16.81 -1.30 -9.23
CA LEU A 222 17.44 -0.97 -10.52
C LEU A 222 18.03 -2.19 -11.26
N PRO A 223 18.77 -3.13 -10.62
CA PRO A 223 19.28 -4.32 -11.30
C PRO A 223 18.17 -5.21 -11.88
N LEU A 224 17.04 -5.37 -11.17
CA LEU A 224 15.86 -6.08 -11.67
C LEU A 224 15.32 -5.39 -12.93
N LEU A 225 15.16 -4.06 -12.91
CA LEU A 225 14.64 -3.32 -14.05
C LEU A 225 15.57 -3.43 -15.27
N GLN A 226 16.89 -3.41 -15.06
CA GLN A 226 17.87 -3.61 -16.12
C GLN A 226 17.78 -5.02 -16.72
N ALA A 227 17.66 -6.05 -15.87
CA ALA A 227 17.51 -7.45 -16.32
C ALA A 227 16.20 -7.69 -17.09
N ALA A 228 15.14 -6.92 -16.81
CA ALA A 228 13.86 -7.02 -17.50
C ALA A 228 13.86 -6.40 -18.93
N ARG A 229 14.76 -5.44 -19.23
CA ARG A 229 14.79 -4.68 -20.50
C ARG A 229 14.74 -5.55 -21.76
N PRO A 230 15.52 -6.64 -21.90
CA PRO A 230 15.53 -7.45 -23.12
C PRO A 230 14.17 -8.07 -23.47
N TRP A 231 13.32 -8.23 -22.44
CA TRP A 231 12.02 -8.91 -22.48
C TRP A 231 10.83 -7.95 -22.55
N ALA A 232 11.09 -6.63 -22.56
CA ALA A 232 10.08 -5.58 -22.48
C ALA A 232 10.12 -4.66 -23.72
N ARG A 233 10.01 -5.25 -24.92
CA ARG A 233 10.19 -4.52 -26.18
C ARG A 233 8.96 -3.72 -26.62
N GLU A 234 7.78 -4.26 -26.38
CA GLU A 234 6.50 -3.67 -26.81
C GLU A 234 5.33 -4.15 -25.95
N GLY A 235 4.15 -3.57 -26.18
CA GLY A 235 2.90 -3.95 -25.53
C GLY A 235 2.96 -3.86 -24.00
N LEU A 236 2.25 -4.78 -23.34
CA LEU A 236 2.14 -4.82 -21.89
C LEU A 236 3.50 -4.94 -21.17
N PRO A 237 4.44 -5.84 -21.54
CA PRO A 237 5.76 -5.91 -20.89
C PRO A 237 6.52 -4.59 -20.91
N LYS A 238 6.46 -3.83 -22.02
CA LYS A 238 7.07 -2.51 -22.10
C LYS A 238 6.40 -1.52 -21.16
N ALA A 239 5.06 -1.45 -21.15
CA ALA A 239 4.33 -0.55 -20.26
C ALA A 239 4.58 -0.85 -18.77
N LEU A 240 4.69 -2.12 -18.38
CA LEU A 240 5.04 -2.52 -17.01
C LEU A 240 6.46 -2.07 -16.63
N LEU A 241 7.42 -2.19 -17.56
CA LEU A 241 8.78 -1.74 -17.31
C LEU A 241 8.89 -0.21 -17.27
N ASP A 242 8.17 0.50 -18.15
CA ASP A 242 8.10 1.96 -18.14
C ASP A 242 7.43 2.49 -16.87
N LEU A 243 6.37 1.82 -16.39
CA LEU A 243 5.77 2.09 -15.09
C LEU A 243 6.82 1.94 -13.99
N ALA A 244 7.55 0.82 -13.95
CA ALA A 244 8.55 0.57 -12.92
C ALA A 244 9.68 1.61 -12.92
N PHE A 245 10.20 2.00 -14.09
CA PHE A 245 11.19 3.09 -14.17
C PHE A 245 10.59 4.42 -13.69
N GLY A 246 9.36 4.74 -14.08
CA GLY A 246 8.68 5.96 -13.65
C GLY A 246 8.44 6.01 -12.15
N LEU A 247 8.07 4.89 -11.54
CA LEU A 247 7.90 4.77 -10.08
C LEU A 247 9.23 4.91 -9.35
N LEU A 248 10.32 4.31 -9.85
CA LEU A 248 11.64 4.35 -9.21
C LEU A 248 12.28 5.74 -9.29
N GLN A 249 12.08 6.44 -10.41
CA GLN A 249 12.66 7.76 -10.69
C GLN A 249 11.71 8.91 -10.32
N GLU A 250 10.53 8.58 -9.82
CA GLU A 250 9.44 9.51 -9.51
C GLU A 250 8.99 10.37 -10.73
N GLU A 251 9.15 9.84 -11.95
CA GLU A 251 8.77 10.51 -13.22
C GLU A 251 7.26 10.38 -13.49
N ARG A 252 6.47 11.33 -12.96
CA ARG A 252 5.00 11.33 -13.10
C ARG A 252 4.51 11.24 -14.54
N GLU A 253 5.15 11.93 -15.48
CA GLU A 253 4.73 11.90 -16.89
C GLU A 253 4.89 10.50 -17.50
N ARG A 254 6.02 9.83 -17.26
CA ARG A 254 6.25 8.46 -17.71
C ARG A 254 5.20 7.51 -17.15
N VAL A 255 4.89 7.63 -15.85
CA VAL A 255 3.83 6.82 -15.22
C VAL A 255 2.48 7.08 -15.89
N ALA A 256 2.12 8.34 -16.12
CA ALA A 256 0.84 8.70 -16.74
C ALA A 256 0.69 8.13 -18.17
N GLN A 257 1.76 8.08 -18.95
CA GLN A 257 1.75 7.53 -20.31
C GLN A 257 1.45 6.03 -20.36
N THR A 258 1.69 5.28 -19.27
CA THR A 258 1.39 3.84 -19.20
C THR A 258 -0.07 3.53 -18.90
N LEU A 259 -0.81 4.48 -18.32
CA LEU A 259 -2.17 4.25 -17.79
C LEU A 259 -3.16 3.69 -18.81
N PRO A 260 -3.27 4.19 -20.06
CA PRO A 260 -4.30 3.72 -20.99
C PRO A 260 -4.21 2.21 -21.23
N LEU A 261 -3.01 1.70 -21.51
CA LEU A 261 -2.82 0.26 -21.74
C LEU A 261 -3.00 -0.56 -20.46
N LEU A 262 -2.50 -0.06 -19.32
CA LEU A 262 -2.62 -0.78 -18.05
C LEU A 262 -4.08 -0.88 -17.58
N LEU A 263 -4.90 0.14 -17.81
CA LEU A 263 -6.33 0.10 -17.50
C LEU A 263 -7.07 -0.98 -18.31
N GLU A 264 -6.62 -1.25 -19.54
CA GLU A 264 -7.21 -2.27 -20.41
C GLU A 264 -6.71 -3.69 -20.11
N GLU A 265 -5.46 -3.84 -19.65
CA GLU A 265 -4.80 -5.14 -19.61
C GLU A 265 -4.24 -5.59 -18.25
N ALA A 266 -4.04 -4.67 -17.30
CA ALA A 266 -3.36 -4.94 -16.03
C ALA A 266 -3.80 -3.94 -14.93
N ALA A 267 -5.07 -4.02 -14.52
CA ALA A 267 -5.69 -3.09 -13.59
C ALA A 267 -4.95 -2.94 -12.25
N GLU A 268 -4.32 -4.00 -11.73
CA GLU A 268 -3.50 -3.92 -10.50
C GLU A 268 -2.34 -2.92 -10.63
N GLU A 269 -1.69 -2.91 -11.79
CA GLU A 269 -0.58 -2.01 -12.06
C GLU A 269 -1.06 -0.62 -12.51
N ALA A 270 -2.24 -0.55 -13.15
CA ALA A 270 -2.94 0.72 -13.33
C ALA A 270 -3.27 1.38 -11.98
N LEU A 271 -3.73 0.59 -11.00
CA LEU A 271 -4.01 1.08 -9.65
C LEU A 271 -2.74 1.54 -8.94
N ARG A 272 -1.62 0.84 -9.12
CA ARG A 272 -0.29 1.30 -8.64
C ARG A 272 0.08 2.66 -9.24
N ALA A 273 -0.09 2.82 -10.55
CA ALA A 273 0.14 4.08 -11.25
C ALA A 273 -0.80 5.21 -10.76
N LEU A 274 -2.10 4.94 -10.62
CA LEU A 274 -3.10 5.91 -10.14
C LEU A 274 -2.80 6.37 -8.71
N LEU A 275 -2.43 5.44 -7.82
CA LEU A 275 -2.03 5.74 -6.45
C LEU A 275 -0.77 6.61 -6.39
N PHE A 276 0.26 6.28 -7.19
CA PHE A 276 1.46 7.10 -7.30
C PHE A 276 1.16 8.50 -7.83
N LEU A 277 0.33 8.61 -8.87
CA LEU A 277 -0.04 9.90 -9.46
C LEU A 277 -1.01 10.71 -8.59
N ARG A 278 -1.62 10.08 -7.58
CA ARG A 278 -2.71 10.62 -6.76
C ARG A 278 -3.90 11.03 -7.62
N THR A 279 -4.25 10.20 -8.60
CA THR A 279 -5.36 10.42 -9.53
C THR A 279 -6.57 9.65 -9.06
N GLU A 280 -7.69 10.34 -8.85
CA GLU A 280 -8.96 9.70 -8.52
C GLU A 280 -9.46 8.84 -9.68
N HIS A 281 -9.96 7.64 -9.36
CA HIS A 281 -10.48 6.70 -10.35
C HIS A 281 -11.45 5.70 -9.70
N PRO A 282 -12.55 5.30 -10.36
CA PRO A 282 -13.51 4.34 -9.80
C PRO A 282 -12.90 3.00 -9.35
N LEU A 283 -11.87 2.52 -10.06
CA LEU A 283 -11.20 1.26 -9.69
C LEU A 283 -10.53 1.32 -8.31
N LEU A 284 -10.15 2.50 -7.80
CA LEU A 284 -9.58 2.61 -6.45
C LEU A 284 -10.59 2.20 -5.37
N GLY A 285 -11.88 2.43 -5.62
CA GLY A 285 -12.96 2.01 -4.73
C GLY A 285 -13.22 0.49 -4.73
N ALA A 286 -12.64 -0.27 -5.66
CA ALA A 286 -12.75 -1.72 -5.70
C ALA A 286 -11.78 -2.44 -4.74
N LEU A 287 -10.79 -1.73 -4.20
CA LEU A 287 -9.80 -2.27 -3.26
C LEU A 287 -10.27 -2.16 -1.82
N SER A 288 -9.87 -3.12 -0.99
CA SER A 288 -9.93 -2.99 0.47
C SER A 288 -8.87 -2.02 1.00
N SER A 289 -8.98 -1.61 2.26
CA SER A 289 -7.96 -0.78 2.91
C SER A 289 -6.61 -1.47 2.93
N ARG A 290 -6.62 -2.80 3.07
CA ARG A 290 -5.44 -3.67 2.97
C ARG A 290 -4.92 -3.77 1.53
N GLY A 291 -5.79 -3.93 0.54
CA GLY A 291 -5.41 -3.95 -0.87
C GLY A 291 -4.70 -2.66 -1.31
N LEU A 292 -5.22 -1.51 -0.89
CA LEU A 292 -4.56 -0.21 -1.07
C LEU A 292 -3.12 -0.22 -0.51
N ARG A 293 -2.94 -0.74 0.72
CA ARG A 293 -1.61 -0.87 1.36
C ARG A 293 -0.67 -1.81 0.61
N ALA A 294 -1.20 -2.92 0.09
CA ALA A 294 -0.42 -3.92 -0.62
C ALA A 294 0.14 -3.37 -1.94
N LEU A 295 -0.68 -2.63 -2.69
CA LEU A 295 -0.29 -2.12 -4.01
C LEU A 295 0.63 -0.91 -3.90
N TRP A 296 0.13 0.21 -3.37
CA TRP A 296 0.89 1.47 -3.37
C TRP A 296 0.32 2.50 -2.39
N ARG A 297 -0.08 2.08 -1.18
CA ARG A 297 -0.25 3.08 -0.13
C ARG A 297 1.15 3.52 0.23
N GLU A 298 1.42 4.80 -0.01
CA GLU A 298 2.52 5.50 0.67
C GLU A 298 2.56 4.98 2.10
N SER A 299 3.75 4.60 2.56
CA SER A 299 3.94 4.45 3.99
C SER A 299 3.44 5.78 4.60
N PRO A 300 2.43 5.80 5.48
CA PRO A 300 2.25 6.98 6.30
C PRO A 300 3.52 6.98 7.16
N LYS A 301 4.47 7.89 6.95
CA LYS A 301 4.28 9.30 7.17
C LYS A 301 5.41 10.05 6.44
N ALA A 302 5.09 11.13 5.75
CA ALA A 302 5.90 12.35 5.84
C ALA A 302 6.43 12.44 7.28
N PRO A 303 7.75 12.47 7.55
CA PRO A 303 8.26 12.23 8.89
C PRO A 303 7.46 13.04 9.92
N TYR A 304 7.08 12.41 11.02
CA TYR A 304 6.14 13.01 11.95
C TYR A 304 6.85 13.33 13.25
N LEU A 305 6.90 14.61 13.59
CA LEU A 305 7.49 15.08 14.82
C LEU A 305 6.48 14.91 15.97
N TRP A 306 6.85 14.10 16.95
CA TRP A 306 6.18 14.04 18.25
C TRP A 306 6.93 14.97 19.20
N ALA A 307 6.27 16.04 19.63
CA ALA A 307 6.88 17.09 20.45
C ALA A 307 6.02 17.49 21.66
N LEU A 308 4.79 16.98 21.82
CA LEU A 308 3.93 17.30 22.97
C LEU A 308 4.10 16.30 24.14
N GLY A 309 4.41 16.83 25.32
CA GLY A 309 4.34 16.14 26.61
C GLY A 309 5.45 15.13 26.93
N GLY A 310 6.28 14.75 25.96
CA GLY A 310 7.32 13.74 26.16
C GLY A 310 8.62 14.03 25.41
N PRO A 311 9.62 13.15 25.53
CA PRO A 311 10.89 13.31 24.82
C PRO A 311 10.65 13.29 23.29
N PRO A 312 11.25 14.24 22.54
CA PRO A 312 10.91 14.42 21.14
C PRO A 312 11.36 13.25 20.26
N ARG A 313 10.54 12.92 19.27
CA ARG A 313 10.80 11.83 18.33
C ARG A 313 10.43 12.22 16.91
N LEU A 314 11.18 11.72 15.93
CA LEU A 314 10.87 11.80 14.52
C LEU A 314 10.48 10.41 14.02
N GLY A 315 9.19 10.20 13.75
CA GLY A 315 8.65 8.86 13.60
C GLY A 315 8.77 8.08 14.90
N GLU A 316 9.52 6.97 14.89
CA GLU A 316 9.79 6.17 16.09
C GLU A 316 11.15 6.49 16.73
N ALA A 317 12.02 7.23 16.04
CA ALA A 317 13.39 7.48 16.48
C ALA A 317 13.47 8.68 17.44
N PRO A 318 14.27 8.60 18.53
CA PRO A 318 14.52 9.74 19.39
C PRO A 318 15.23 10.86 18.64
N LEU A 319 14.85 12.10 18.92
CA LEU A 319 15.44 13.30 18.32
C LEU A 319 16.14 14.12 19.42
N PRO A 320 17.41 14.50 19.26
CA PRO A 320 18.06 15.39 20.22
C PRO A 320 17.31 16.71 20.35
N LEU A 321 17.18 17.22 21.59
CA LEU A 321 16.34 18.38 21.91
C LEU A 321 16.60 19.57 20.98
N ARG A 322 17.86 19.95 20.79
CA ARG A 322 18.23 21.10 19.93
C ARG A 322 17.77 20.96 18.48
N GLN A 323 17.73 19.74 17.96
CA GLN A 323 17.23 19.49 16.62
C GLN A 323 15.70 19.48 16.57
N ALA A 324 15.05 18.97 17.63
CA ALA A 324 13.61 19.06 17.76
C ALA A 324 13.13 20.51 17.84
N GLU A 325 13.84 21.37 18.56
CA GLU A 325 13.59 22.81 18.63
C GLU A 325 13.72 23.47 17.25
N ALA A 326 14.84 23.24 16.56
CA ALA A 326 15.05 23.78 15.22
C ALA A 326 13.97 23.31 14.25
N LEU A 327 13.58 22.03 14.33
CA LEU A 327 12.55 21.46 13.47
C LEU A 327 11.15 22.00 13.79
N ALA A 328 10.81 22.17 15.06
CA ALA A 328 9.53 22.75 15.50
C ALA A 328 9.39 24.20 15.04
N LEU A 329 10.46 24.99 15.14
CA LEU A 329 10.50 26.36 14.62
C LEU A 329 10.31 26.40 13.11
N LEU A 330 11.04 25.58 12.35
CA LEU A 330 10.88 25.53 10.90
C LEU A 330 9.48 25.07 10.45
N LEU A 331 8.84 24.18 11.21
CA LEU A 331 7.47 23.74 10.98
C LEU A 331 6.44 24.81 11.30
N ALA A 332 6.69 25.63 12.33
CA ALA A 332 5.82 26.75 12.69
C ALA A 332 5.91 27.93 11.69
N HIS A 333 7.01 28.00 10.93
CA HIS A 333 7.33 29.05 9.96
C HIS A 333 7.50 28.48 8.54
N PRO A 334 6.41 28.04 7.87
CA PRO A 334 6.48 27.45 6.53
C PRO A 334 7.04 28.41 5.46
N GLU A 335 6.93 29.73 5.67
CA GLU A 335 7.56 30.77 4.85
C GLU A 335 9.09 30.76 4.93
N GLY A 336 9.63 30.21 6.01
CA GLY A 336 11.05 30.11 6.31
C GLY A 336 11.57 31.23 7.20
N LEU A 337 12.66 30.93 7.91
CA LEU A 337 13.38 31.87 8.77
C LEU A 337 14.73 32.25 8.18
N SER A 338 15.14 33.51 8.32
CA SER A 338 16.53 33.89 8.07
C SER A 338 17.47 33.18 9.05
N GLY A 339 18.77 33.16 8.76
CA GLY A 339 19.75 32.58 9.69
C GLY A 339 19.77 33.31 11.03
N GLU A 340 19.61 34.63 11.00
CA GLU A 340 19.52 35.50 12.16
C GLU A 340 18.26 35.22 12.96
N ALA A 341 17.08 35.13 12.30
CA ALA A 341 15.81 34.87 12.98
C ALA A 341 15.77 33.47 13.62
N LEU A 342 16.26 32.45 12.90
CA LEU A 342 16.36 31.11 13.46
C LEU A 342 17.35 31.05 14.62
N SER A 343 18.43 31.84 14.57
CA SER A 343 19.38 31.93 15.67
C SER A 343 18.76 32.55 16.91
N GLU A 344 18.09 33.68 16.75
CA GLU A 344 17.40 34.38 17.83
C GLU A 344 16.36 33.47 18.49
N ALA A 345 15.58 32.75 17.67
CA ALA A 345 14.57 31.82 18.16
C ALA A 345 15.15 30.61 18.92
N LEU A 346 16.35 30.14 18.56
CA LEU A 346 16.99 28.99 19.21
C LEU A 346 17.80 29.38 20.45
N TYR A 347 18.49 30.51 20.40
CA TYR A 347 19.53 30.86 21.37
C TYR A 347 19.29 32.19 22.09
N GLY A 348 18.36 33.02 21.61
CA GLY A 348 18.12 34.38 22.12
C GLY A 348 19.18 35.41 21.71
N GLU A 349 20.14 35.01 20.87
CA GLU A 349 21.17 35.87 20.33
C GLU A 349 21.76 35.30 19.02
N ALA A 350 22.64 36.06 18.36
CA ALA A 350 23.22 35.70 17.07
C ALA A 350 24.37 34.65 17.19
N HIS A 351 24.09 33.43 16.71
CA HIS A 351 24.93 32.23 16.70
C HIS A 351 24.84 31.49 15.35
N LEU A 352 25.10 32.22 14.26
CA LEU A 352 24.97 31.70 12.88
C LEU A 352 25.79 30.43 12.58
N GLY A 353 26.90 30.23 13.30
CA GLY A 353 27.70 29.00 13.19
C GLY A 353 26.95 27.77 13.73
N ALA A 354 26.34 27.90 14.90
CA ALA A 354 25.57 26.83 15.55
C ALA A 354 24.31 26.47 14.74
N VAL A 355 23.59 27.48 14.23
CA VAL A 355 22.44 27.28 13.32
C VAL A 355 22.84 26.47 12.09
N ARG A 356 23.94 26.83 11.42
CA ARG A 356 24.44 26.08 10.26
C ARG A 356 24.75 24.64 10.60
N MET A 357 25.33 24.38 11.76
CA MET A 357 25.59 23.03 12.24
C MET A 357 24.30 22.24 12.51
N GLU A 358 23.29 22.84 13.15
CA GLU A 358 22.01 22.15 13.39
C GLU A 358 21.28 21.85 12.10
N VAL A 359 21.23 22.79 11.16
CA VAL A 359 20.64 22.57 9.85
C VAL A 359 21.39 21.46 9.09
N ALA A 360 22.72 21.42 9.17
CA ALA A 360 23.50 20.32 8.60
C ALA A 360 23.15 18.97 9.25
N ARG A 361 22.92 18.92 10.58
CA ARG A 361 22.48 17.72 11.30
C ARG A 361 21.07 17.27 10.91
N LEU A 362 20.16 18.20 10.65
CA LEU A 362 18.83 17.89 10.12
C LEU A 362 18.91 17.33 8.70
N ARG A 363 19.72 17.94 7.82
CA ARG A 363 19.96 17.44 6.45
C ARG A 363 20.62 16.06 6.44
N ALA A 364 21.55 15.80 7.34
CA ALA A 364 22.17 14.48 7.50
C ALA A 364 21.16 13.39 7.91
N ARG A 365 20.01 13.77 8.49
CA ARG A 365 18.87 12.88 8.76
C ARG A 365 17.92 12.72 7.58
N GLY A 366 18.24 13.30 6.42
CA GLY A 366 17.41 13.26 5.22
C GLY A 366 16.27 14.29 5.21
N LEU A 367 16.27 15.28 6.10
CA LEU A 367 15.27 16.35 6.08
C LEU A 367 15.62 17.41 5.02
N PRO A 368 14.70 17.75 4.11
CA PRO A 368 14.95 18.72 3.03
C PRO A 368 14.83 20.15 3.57
N VAL A 369 15.89 20.67 4.20
CA VAL A 369 15.93 22.04 4.71
C VAL A 369 16.62 22.96 3.70
N GLY A 370 15.90 23.91 3.13
CA GLY A 370 16.42 24.96 2.24
C GLY A 370 17.46 25.84 2.92
N SER A 371 18.26 26.60 2.17
CA SER A 371 19.42 27.34 2.75
C SER A 371 19.18 28.83 3.00
N ARG A 372 18.21 29.47 2.32
CA ARG A 372 17.94 30.93 2.37
C ARG A 372 16.53 31.25 1.82
N PRO A 373 15.52 31.49 2.67
CA PRO A 373 15.50 31.25 4.12
C PRO A 373 15.63 29.75 4.46
N TYR A 374 15.96 29.44 5.72
CA TYR A 374 15.84 28.08 6.24
C TYR A 374 14.35 27.74 6.34
N ARG A 375 13.92 26.74 5.56
CA ARG A 375 12.55 26.23 5.53
C ARG A 375 12.54 24.75 5.19
N LEU A 376 11.50 24.04 5.56
CA LEU A 376 11.28 22.66 5.10
C LEU A 376 10.70 22.67 3.67
N GLU A 377 11.34 21.95 2.76
CA GLU A 377 10.97 21.89 1.33
C GLU A 377 10.23 20.58 0.97
N GLY A 378 9.84 19.80 1.98
CA GLY A 378 9.11 18.54 1.82
C GLY A 378 8.07 18.36 2.92
N PRO A 379 7.13 17.41 2.74
CA PRO A 379 6.06 17.19 3.70
C PRO A 379 6.63 16.61 5.00
N LEU A 380 6.28 17.24 6.12
CA LEU A 380 6.63 16.84 7.49
C LEU A 380 5.45 17.21 8.40
N GLY A 381 4.89 16.24 9.13
CA GLY A 381 3.78 16.47 10.06
C GLY A 381 4.28 16.68 11.48
N ALA A 382 3.44 17.25 12.36
CA ALA A 382 3.72 17.31 13.79
C ALA A 382 2.45 17.34 14.62
N ASP A 383 2.51 16.77 15.83
CA ASP A 383 1.40 16.73 16.78
C ASP A 383 0.90 18.12 17.19
N PHE A 384 1.80 19.09 17.39
CA PHE A 384 1.41 20.46 17.70
C PHE A 384 0.75 21.20 16.52
N LEU A 385 1.11 20.87 15.27
CA LEU A 385 0.44 21.42 14.09
C LEU A 385 -0.95 20.83 13.92
N ASP A 386 -1.10 19.52 14.15
CA ASP A 386 -2.40 18.85 14.12
C ASP A 386 -3.32 19.39 15.22
N LEU A 387 -2.77 19.71 16.40
CA LEU A 387 -3.49 20.37 17.49
C LEU A 387 -3.99 21.75 17.04
N ARG A 388 -3.12 22.60 16.50
CA ARG A 388 -3.52 23.93 15.96
C ARG A 388 -4.60 23.80 14.89
N ALA A 389 -4.47 22.82 14.00
CA ALA A 389 -5.45 22.59 12.95
C ALA A 389 -6.80 22.11 13.51
N ALA A 390 -6.80 21.26 14.55
CA ALA A 390 -8.01 20.84 15.25
C ALA A 390 -8.70 22.03 15.94
N LEU A 391 -7.94 22.88 16.63
CA LEU A 391 -8.45 24.13 17.21
C LEU A 391 -9.06 25.05 16.14
N GLY A 392 -8.38 25.24 15.00
CA GLY A 392 -8.87 26.06 13.90
C GLY A 392 -10.19 25.57 13.28
N ARG A 393 -10.48 24.27 13.39
CA ARG A 393 -11.77 23.67 12.96
C ARG A 393 -12.82 23.59 14.07
N GLY A 394 -12.49 24.02 15.29
CA GLY A 394 -13.36 23.90 16.47
C GLY A 394 -13.47 22.47 17.03
N ASP A 395 -12.60 21.55 16.64
CA ASP A 395 -12.56 20.19 17.16
C ASP A 395 -11.79 20.13 18.49
N LEU A 396 -12.46 20.55 19.57
CA LEU A 396 -11.85 20.60 20.91
C LEU A 396 -11.48 19.21 21.44
N LYS A 397 -12.29 18.19 21.12
CA LYS A 397 -12.04 16.82 21.57
C LYS A 397 -10.79 16.25 20.90
N GLY A 398 -10.65 16.47 19.58
CA GLY A 398 -9.44 16.11 18.85
C GLY A 398 -8.20 16.86 19.35
N ALA A 399 -8.32 18.17 19.59
CA ALA A 399 -7.22 18.98 20.11
C ALA A 399 -6.72 18.49 21.48
N LEU A 400 -7.64 18.23 22.43
CA LEU A 400 -7.29 17.70 23.76
C LEU A 400 -6.72 16.27 23.70
N ALA A 401 -7.16 15.45 22.75
CA ALA A 401 -6.58 14.11 22.55
C ALA A 401 -5.13 14.16 22.05
N LEU A 402 -4.77 15.20 21.30
CA LEU A 402 -3.41 15.45 20.82
C LEU A 402 -2.52 16.09 21.89
N TYR A 403 -3.09 16.93 22.78
CA TYR A 403 -2.37 17.56 23.88
C TYR A 403 -2.01 16.55 24.99
N ARG A 404 -0.80 15.99 24.89
CA ARG A 404 -0.23 15.06 25.88
C ARG A 404 0.60 15.77 26.96
N GLY A 405 0.71 17.08 26.87
CA GLY A 405 1.52 17.94 27.73
C GLY A 405 2.22 19.03 26.90
N PRO A 406 3.09 19.84 27.53
CA PRO A 406 3.70 21.01 26.90
C PRO A 406 4.55 20.66 25.68
N LEU A 407 4.65 21.59 24.73
CA LEU A 407 5.55 21.47 23.57
C LEU A 407 7.01 21.50 24.03
N LEU A 408 7.74 20.41 23.79
CA LEU A 408 9.16 20.24 24.12
C LEU A 408 9.47 20.70 25.55
N PRO A 409 8.93 20.06 26.60
CA PRO A 409 8.87 20.62 27.96
C PRO A 409 10.24 20.98 28.57
N GLU A 410 11.31 20.33 28.13
CA GLU A 410 12.70 20.58 28.57
C GLU A 410 13.40 21.71 27.79
N SER A 411 12.76 22.28 26.76
CA SER A 411 13.33 23.34 25.94
C SER A 411 13.24 24.69 26.63
N THR A 412 14.36 25.42 26.60
CA THR A 412 14.50 26.82 27.02
C THR A 412 14.79 27.74 25.82
N ALA A 413 14.53 27.27 24.58
CA ALA A 413 14.73 28.06 23.39
C ALA A 413 13.63 29.13 23.28
N PRO A 414 13.94 30.43 23.14
CA PRO A 414 12.94 31.50 23.23
C PRO A 414 11.76 31.34 22.26
N GLY A 415 12.03 30.94 21.01
CA GLY A 415 10.98 30.73 20.03
C GLY A 415 10.12 29.50 20.33
N VAL A 416 10.66 28.47 20.97
CA VAL A 416 9.91 27.28 21.37
C VAL A 416 9.05 27.56 22.60
N GLU A 417 9.56 28.34 23.56
CA GLU A 417 8.77 28.81 24.71
C GLU A 417 7.59 29.68 24.25
N ALA A 418 7.83 30.59 23.31
CA ALA A 418 6.76 31.38 22.69
C ALA A 418 5.71 30.49 22.00
N LEU A 419 6.14 29.53 21.17
CA LEU A 419 5.22 28.58 20.52
C LEU A 419 4.44 27.72 21.52
N ARG A 420 5.07 27.31 22.62
CA ARG A 420 4.43 26.54 23.69
C ARG A 420 3.34 27.38 24.36
N ALA A 421 3.66 28.61 24.74
CA ALA A 421 2.71 29.53 25.38
C ALA A 421 1.52 29.84 24.48
N ASP A 422 1.77 30.15 23.20
CA ASP A 422 0.72 30.43 22.22
C ASP A 422 -0.24 29.23 22.03
N LEU A 423 0.33 28.02 21.95
CA LEU A 423 -0.43 26.79 21.77
C LEU A 423 -1.32 26.48 22.99
N GLU A 424 -0.76 26.62 24.19
CA GLU A 424 -1.46 26.36 25.44
C GLU A 424 -2.54 27.40 25.70
N GLU A 425 -2.26 28.69 25.49
CA GLU A 425 -3.25 29.74 25.64
C GLU A 425 -4.40 29.58 24.64
N ALA A 426 -4.10 29.24 23.38
CA ALA A 426 -5.13 28.98 22.38
C ALA A 426 -6.01 27.78 22.74
N LEU A 427 -5.42 26.70 23.26
CA LEU A 427 -6.15 25.53 23.73
C LEU A 427 -7.02 25.87 24.95
N LYS A 428 -6.45 26.58 25.94
CA LYS A 428 -7.12 27.00 27.16
C LYS A 428 -8.33 27.88 26.84
N ALA A 429 -8.12 28.95 26.08
CA ALA A 429 -9.19 29.87 25.67
C ALA A 429 -10.32 29.15 24.92
N ALA A 430 -9.97 28.22 24.01
CA ALA A 430 -10.97 27.48 23.23
C ALA A 430 -11.82 26.53 24.09
N VAL A 431 -11.20 25.86 25.08
CA VAL A 431 -11.90 24.96 26.01
C VAL A 431 -12.69 25.75 27.05
N LEU A 432 -12.18 26.86 27.59
CA LEU A 432 -12.93 27.71 28.51
C LEU A 432 -14.19 28.30 27.86
N ALA A 433 -14.09 28.72 26.59
CA ALA A 433 -15.20 29.35 25.88
C ALA A 433 -16.32 28.38 25.47
N ARG A 434 -16.00 27.11 25.18
CA ARG A 434 -16.92 26.17 24.51
C ARG A 434 -16.90 24.74 25.06
N GLY A 435 -16.02 24.44 26.00
CA GLY A 435 -15.84 23.12 26.58
C GLY A 435 -16.87 22.82 27.66
N GLY A 436 -17.48 21.63 27.60
CA GLY A 436 -18.26 21.11 28.72
C GLY A 436 -17.37 20.62 29.87
N ALA A 437 -18.00 20.26 30.99
CA ALA A 437 -17.31 19.79 32.20
C ALA A 437 -16.27 18.67 31.94
N ASP A 438 -16.54 17.77 30.99
CA ASP A 438 -15.60 16.69 30.64
C ASP A 438 -14.32 17.20 29.98
N LEU A 439 -14.42 18.18 29.08
CA LEU A 439 -13.24 18.75 28.40
C LEU A 439 -12.46 19.67 29.34
N LEU A 440 -13.17 20.42 30.20
CA LEU A 440 -12.56 21.21 31.27
C LEU A 440 -11.79 20.33 32.26
N PHE A 441 -12.36 19.18 32.64
CA PHE A 441 -11.70 18.23 33.52
C PHE A 441 -10.42 17.68 32.89
N LEU A 442 -10.50 17.24 31.63
CA LEU A 442 -9.32 16.76 30.89
C LEU A 442 -8.24 17.84 30.76
N LEU A 443 -8.62 19.08 30.46
CA LEU A 443 -7.66 20.19 30.39
C LEU A 443 -7.01 20.47 31.75
N ALA A 444 -7.80 20.50 32.82
CA ALA A 444 -7.32 20.73 34.19
C ALA A 444 -6.29 19.66 34.61
N GLU A 445 -6.53 18.39 34.26
CA GLU A 445 -5.57 17.31 34.50
C GLU A 445 -4.26 17.47 33.71
N ARG A 446 -4.29 18.12 32.53
CA ARG A 446 -3.12 18.27 31.66
C ARG A 446 -2.29 19.52 31.98
N LEU A 447 -2.93 20.65 32.25
CA LEU A 447 -2.25 21.89 32.63
C LEU A 447 -1.80 21.89 34.10
N GLY A 448 -2.37 21.01 34.93
CA GLY A 448 -1.96 20.84 36.32
C GLY A 448 -2.48 21.97 37.20
N GLU A 449 -1.69 23.01 37.45
CA GLU A 449 -1.97 24.05 38.46
C GLU A 449 -2.48 25.36 37.85
N ASP A 450 -3.41 25.28 36.89
CA ASP A 450 -4.06 26.44 36.29
C ASP A 450 -5.36 26.80 37.05
N PRO A 451 -5.40 27.91 37.83
CA PRO A 451 -6.55 28.24 38.66
C PRO A 451 -7.80 28.56 37.84
N GLU A 452 -7.65 29.18 36.66
CA GLU A 452 -8.78 29.59 35.82
C GLU A 452 -9.53 28.35 35.29
N VAL A 453 -8.79 27.31 34.87
CA VAL A 453 -9.40 26.07 34.38
C VAL A 453 -10.07 25.29 35.52
N TRP A 454 -9.45 25.22 36.71
CA TRP A 454 -10.05 24.56 37.87
C TRP A 454 -11.31 25.27 38.38
N GLU A 455 -11.34 26.60 38.32
CA GLU A 455 -12.52 27.39 38.68
C GLU A 455 -13.66 27.20 37.67
N ALA A 456 -13.36 27.32 36.37
CA ALA A 456 -14.35 27.08 35.32
C ALA A 456 -14.93 25.66 35.37
N LEU A 457 -14.09 24.65 35.64
CA LEU A 457 -14.55 23.29 35.90
C LEU A 457 -15.50 23.22 37.10
N LEU A 458 -15.15 23.84 38.23
CA LEU A 458 -15.98 23.82 39.43
C LEU A 458 -17.34 24.50 39.20
N GLU A 459 -17.39 25.54 38.39
CA GLU A 459 -18.63 26.21 37.99
C GLU A 459 -19.48 25.34 37.06
N ALA A 460 -18.85 24.60 36.14
CA ALA A 460 -19.54 23.74 35.18
C ALA A 460 -20.08 22.43 35.78
N LEU A 461 -19.54 21.95 36.89
CA LEU A 461 -19.92 20.66 37.50
C LEU A 461 -21.23 20.75 38.32
N PRO A 462 -22.22 19.86 38.09
CA PRO A 462 -23.40 19.75 38.95
C PRO A 462 -23.04 19.48 40.43
N PRO A 463 -23.88 19.87 41.40
CA PRO A 463 -23.63 19.64 42.83
C PRO A 463 -23.33 18.18 43.18
N GLU A 464 -23.96 17.23 42.48
CA GLU A 464 -23.87 15.78 42.71
C GLU A 464 -22.70 15.12 41.94
N ASP A 465 -21.95 15.86 41.12
CA ASP A 465 -20.87 15.29 40.32
C ASP A 465 -19.69 14.84 41.22
N PRO A 466 -19.23 13.58 41.11
CA PRO A 466 -18.16 13.06 41.96
C PRO A 466 -16.81 13.77 41.79
N ARG A 467 -16.60 14.53 40.70
CA ARG A 467 -15.38 15.31 40.47
C ARG A 467 -15.38 16.64 41.24
N ARG A 468 -16.55 17.12 41.67
CA ARG A 468 -16.72 18.44 42.32
C ARG A 468 -15.90 18.60 43.61
N PRO A 469 -15.82 17.61 44.53
CA PRO A 469 -14.96 17.71 45.70
C PRO A 469 -13.47 17.87 45.35
N ILE A 470 -13.00 17.20 44.30
CA ILE A 470 -11.61 17.29 43.82
C ILE A 470 -11.33 18.69 43.28
N ALA A 471 -12.20 19.20 42.39
CA ALA A 471 -12.06 20.54 41.83
C ALA A 471 -12.08 21.62 42.92
N ARG A 472 -13.01 21.52 43.89
CA ARG A 472 -13.09 22.45 45.03
C ARG A 472 -11.81 22.44 45.86
N ALA A 473 -11.26 21.27 46.16
CA ALA A 473 -10.03 21.15 46.94
C ALA A 473 -8.82 21.76 46.20
N ARG A 474 -8.73 21.57 44.87
CA ARG A 474 -7.69 22.18 44.02
C ARG A 474 -7.80 23.70 43.97
N VAL A 475 -8.99 24.26 43.70
CA VAL A 475 -9.22 25.71 43.70
C VAL A 475 -8.86 26.32 45.06
N ALA A 476 -9.32 25.74 46.17
CA ALA A 476 -9.03 26.25 47.50
C ALA A 476 -7.54 26.22 47.85
N ARG A 477 -6.78 25.27 47.31
CA ARG A 477 -5.32 25.23 47.47
C ARG A 477 -4.64 26.30 46.62
N LEU A 478 -4.96 26.39 45.33
CA LEU A 478 -4.36 27.34 44.40
C LEU A 478 -4.58 28.80 44.84
N ARG A 479 -5.78 29.13 45.32
CA ARG A 479 -6.09 30.46 45.88
C ARG A 479 -5.18 30.84 47.04
N ARG A 480 -4.96 29.92 48.00
CA ARG A 480 -4.02 30.14 49.11
C ARG A 480 -2.58 30.33 48.65
N GLU A 481 -2.14 29.56 47.66
CA GLU A 481 -0.78 29.63 47.12
C GLU A 481 -0.54 30.95 46.37
N TRP A 482 -1.57 31.50 45.72
CA TRP A 482 -1.48 32.72 44.90
C TRP A 482 -1.92 33.99 45.64
N GLY A 483 -2.41 33.88 46.88
CA GLY A 483 -2.85 35.02 47.69
C GLY A 483 -4.19 35.64 47.27
N LEU A 484 -5.03 34.85 46.58
CA LEU A 484 -6.40 35.19 46.16
C LEU A 484 -7.41 34.64 47.19
#